data_AF-A0A8X6Q853-F1
#
_entry.id   AF-A0A8X6Q853-F1
#
_cell.length_a   1.000
_cell.length_b   1.000
_cell.length_c   1.000
_cell.angle_alpha   90.00
_cell.angle_beta   90.00
_cell.angle_gamma   90.00
#
_symmetry.space_group_name_H-M   'P 1'
#
loop_
_entity.id
_entity.type
_entity.pdbx_description
1 polymer ?
#
loop_
_entity_poly.entity_id
_entity_poly.type
_entity_poly.pdbx_seq_one_letter_code
_entity_poly.pdbx_strand_id
1 'polypeptide(L)'
;MHFPSKIKVSAIELPSVLTTHKVDDKLVLNGVEGKMVQCIADKFNSEVEILTPTSGVYGLRYNNGTWDGIIGMVQREDADLGVMALSISEERWKAIEFSIPYSVLQKGFATKVPGEMPKVAAFTYPFSLNTWILYALMLLAATVLFQRIMFRNATLLGSFLSVLGSIASQAMENVRETPWRRVLFGLWLATATVMPFFYNTSFLSFLTMPEKVPVPRTFEELSKAVLNGKYKCLTSKGTIDRELLRESGIDYIVKLGEIIEKNNWGYSFSEQFADLLDDPVAIIIAKNSLRLLLGSPPYVTVKAS
;
A
#
# COMPACT_ATOMS: atom_id res chain seq x y z
N MET A 1 -39.30 4.35 30.30
CA MET A 1 -39.01 3.75 28.99
C MET A 1 -39.24 2.25 29.09
N HIS A 2 -40.18 1.69 28.33
CA HIS A 2 -40.27 0.24 28.17
C HIS A 2 -39.33 -0.15 27.04
N PHE A 3 -38.32 -0.96 27.36
CA PHE A 3 -37.41 -1.51 26.37
C PHE A 3 -38.06 -2.75 25.73
N PRO A 4 -37.96 -2.96 24.41
CA PRO A 4 -38.59 -4.11 23.76
C PRO A 4 -38.00 -5.42 24.27
N SER A 5 -38.83 -6.47 24.35
CA SER A 5 -38.38 -7.81 24.74
C SER A 5 -37.42 -8.44 23.72
N LYS A 6 -37.48 -7.99 22.46
CA LYS A 6 -36.59 -8.40 21.38
C LYS A 6 -36.11 -7.17 20.62
N ILE A 7 -34.80 -7.02 20.47
CA ILE A 7 -34.14 -5.92 19.78
C ILE A 7 -33.70 -6.40 18.41
N LYS A 8 -34.15 -5.72 17.36
CA LYS A 8 -33.70 -5.92 15.98
C LYS A 8 -32.47 -5.07 15.72
N VAL A 9 -31.35 -5.71 15.41
CA VAL A 9 -30.07 -5.04 15.17
C VAL A 9 -29.67 -5.22 13.71
N SER A 10 -29.58 -4.13 12.97
CA SER A 10 -29.05 -4.13 11.61
C SER A 10 -27.52 -4.12 11.63
N ALA A 11 -26.91 -5.12 11.02
CA ALA A 11 -25.46 -5.29 10.97
C ALA A 11 -25.03 -6.07 9.71
N ILE A 12 -23.78 -5.93 9.31
CA ILE A 12 -23.14 -6.75 8.28
C ILE A 12 -22.15 -7.68 8.96
N GLU A 13 -22.22 -8.98 8.69
CA GLU A 13 -21.26 -9.90 9.29
C GLU A 13 -19.85 -9.64 8.76
N LEU A 14 -18.91 -9.47 9.69
CA LEU A 14 -17.51 -9.24 9.37
C LEU A 14 -16.64 -9.97 10.40
N PRO A 15 -15.66 -10.80 9.96
CA PRO A 15 -14.78 -11.52 10.87
C PRO A 15 -14.14 -10.61 11.92
N SER A 16 -14.06 -11.10 13.15
CA SER A 16 -13.52 -10.39 14.32
C SER A 16 -14.30 -9.15 14.79
N VAL A 17 -15.23 -8.60 14.00
CA VAL A 17 -16.07 -7.44 14.36
C VAL A 17 -17.43 -7.91 14.87
N LEU A 18 -18.18 -8.62 14.03
CA LEU A 18 -19.47 -9.21 14.37
C LEU A 18 -19.67 -10.48 13.54
N THR A 19 -19.81 -11.60 14.23
CA THR A 19 -20.16 -12.89 13.62
C THR A 19 -21.26 -13.52 14.45
N THR A 20 -22.20 -14.17 13.78
CA THR A 20 -23.28 -14.87 14.46
C THR A 20 -23.12 -16.38 14.30
N HIS A 21 -23.32 -17.11 15.39
CA HIS A 21 -23.36 -18.57 15.36
C HIS A 21 -24.56 -19.03 16.17
N LYS A 22 -25.22 -20.11 15.74
CA LYS A 22 -26.25 -20.77 16.55
C LYS A 22 -25.62 -21.92 17.31
N VAL A 23 -25.72 -21.89 18.63
CA VAL A 23 -25.32 -22.98 19.52
C VAL A 23 -26.56 -23.37 20.33
N ASP A 24 -27.01 -24.62 20.19
CA ASP A 24 -28.22 -25.13 20.86
C ASP A 24 -29.46 -24.23 20.68
N ASP A 25 -29.73 -23.83 19.43
CA ASP A 25 -30.79 -22.88 19.03
C ASP A 25 -30.69 -21.47 19.62
N LYS A 26 -29.64 -21.15 20.38
CA LYS A 26 -29.36 -19.80 20.87
C LYS A 26 -28.40 -19.07 19.94
N LEU A 27 -28.73 -17.82 19.65
CA LEU A 27 -27.86 -16.91 18.91
C LEU A 27 -26.69 -16.49 19.80
N VAL A 28 -25.47 -16.77 19.37
CA VAL A 28 -24.23 -16.34 20.01
C VAL A 28 -23.56 -15.29 19.14
N LEU A 29 -23.33 -14.12 19.71
CA LEU A 29 -22.68 -12.99 19.07
C LEU A 29 -21.19 -12.98 19.41
N ASN A 30 -20.35 -13.07 18.39
CA ASN A 30 -18.89 -13.03 18.51
C ASN A 30 -18.33 -11.76 17.88
N GLY A 31 -17.09 -11.41 18.26
CA GLY A 31 -16.40 -10.19 17.82
C GLY A 31 -16.61 -9.02 18.78
N VAL A 32 -15.88 -7.92 18.53
CA VAL A 32 -15.89 -6.75 19.41
C VAL A 32 -17.29 -6.13 19.51
N GLU A 33 -17.95 -5.96 18.37
CA GLU A 33 -19.28 -5.35 18.33
C GLU A 33 -20.39 -6.35 18.66
N GLY A 34 -20.22 -7.63 18.32
CA GLY A 34 -21.13 -8.69 18.77
C GLY A 34 -21.22 -8.74 20.30
N LYS A 35 -20.08 -8.68 21.00
CA LYS A 35 -20.04 -8.60 22.47
C LYS A 35 -20.66 -7.31 23.02
N MET A 36 -20.46 -6.18 22.34
CA MET A 36 -21.09 -4.92 22.73
C MET A 36 -22.62 -5.01 22.66
N VAL A 37 -23.16 -5.56 21.57
CA VAL A 37 -24.60 -5.79 21.40
C VAL A 37 -25.12 -6.75 22.48
N GLN A 38 -24.40 -7.83 22.76
CA GLN A 38 -24.77 -8.75 23.83
C GLN A 38 -24.83 -8.05 25.20
N CYS A 39 -23.83 -7.23 25.53
CA CYS A 39 -23.84 -6.47 26.80
C CYS A 39 -25.02 -5.50 26.90
N ILE A 40 -25.42 -4.87 25.79
CA ILE A 40 -26.62 -4.02 25.76
C ILE A 40 -27.87 -4.87 26.02
N ALA A 41 -28.01 -5.99 25.31
CA ALA A 41 -29.15 -6.90 25.46
C ALA A 41 -29.28 -7.45 26.89
N ASP A 42 -28.17 -7.89 27.49
CA ASP A 42 -28.11 -8.39 28.86
C ASP A 42 -28.52 -7.30 29.87
N LYS A 43 -28.13 -6.05 29.63
CA LYS A 43 -28.45 -4.92 30.52
C LYS A 43 -29.95 -4.60 30.53
N PHE A 44 -30.63 -4.82 29.43
CA PHE A 44 -32.07 -4.55 29.26
C PHE A 44 -32.96 -5.79 29.35
N ASN A 45 -32.38 -6.98 29.58
CA ASN A 45 -33.08 -8.27 29.58
C ASN A 45 -33.87 -8.51 28.28
N SER A 46 -33.25 -8.22 27.14
CA SER A 46 -33.86 -8.36 25.81
C SER A 46 -33.16 -9.42 24.99
N GLU A 47 -33.89 -10.10 24.12
CA GLU A 47 -33.33 -10.98 23.09
C GLU A 47 -32.83 -10.17 21.89
N VAL A 48 -31.84 -10.69 21.15
CA VAL A 48 -31.27 -10.03 19.97
C VAL A 48 -31.63 -10.79 18.71
N GLU A 49 -32.03 -10.06 17.68
CA GLU A 49 -32.15 -10.55 16.31
C GLU A 49 -31.28 -9.71 15.38
N ILE A 50 -30.31 -10.34 14.73
CA ILE A 50 -29.46 -9.68 13.74
C ILE A 50 -30.15 -9.72 12.39
N LEU A 51 -30.29 -8.55 11.77
CA LEU A 51 -30.82 -8.37 10.42
C LEU A 51 -29.70 -7.87 9.51
N THR A 52 -29.42 -8.60 8.43
CA THR A 52 -28.43 -8.15 7.44
C THR A 52 -29.12 -7.41 6.29
N PRO A 53 -28.70 -6.18 5.94
CA PRO A 53 -29.28 -5.47 4.81
C PRO A 53 -28.97 -6.19 3.50
N THR A 54 -29.96 -6.30 2.62
CA THR A 54 -29.83 -6.97 1.31
C THR A 54 -28.77 -6.34 0.41
N SER A 55 -28.51 -5.04 0.57
CA SER A 55 -27.52 -4.28 -0.17
C SER A 55 -26.08 -4.48 0.31
N GLY A 56 -25.87 -5.04 1.52
CA GLY A 56 -24.53 -5.30 2.06
C GLY A 56 -23.66 -4.06 2.31
N VAL A 57 -24.26 -2.87 2.37
CA VAL A 57 -23.58 -1.59 2.60
C VAL A 57 -24.00 -0.92 3.91
N TYR A 58 -23.19 0.01 4.41
CA TYR A 58 -23.46 0.68 5.69
C TYR A 58 -24.58 1.70 5.54
N GLY A 59 -24.53 2.52 4.49
CA GLY A 59 -25.63 3.38 4.11
C GLY A 59 -25.27 4.28 2.93
N LEU A 60 -26.03 4.16 1.85
CA LEU A 60 -25.98 5.06 0.69
C LEU A 60 -27.26 5.88 0.68
N ARG A 61 -27.10 7.20 0.51
CA ARG A 61 -28.24 8.11 0.37
C ARG A 61 -28.66 8.18 -1.09
N TYR A 62 -29.95 8.04 -1.33
CA TYR A 62 -30.55 8.31 -2.64
C TYR A 62 -31.01 9.77 -2.76
N ASN A 63 -31.21 10.23 -4.00
CA ASN A 63 -31.59 11.62 -4.28
C ASN A 63 -32.94 12.04 -3.65
N ASN A 64 -33.83 11.09 -3.39
CA ASN A 64 -35.11 11.29 -2.70
C ASN A 64 -34.96 11.44 -1.17
N GLY A 65 -33.74 11.37 -0.63
CA GLY A 65 -33.46 11.48 0.80
C GLY A 65 -33.58 10.16 1.59
N THR A 66 -33.98 9.05 0.95
CA THR A 66 -34.01 7.74 1.60
C THR A 66 -32.63 7.10 1.62
N TRP A 67 -32.39 6.27 2.62
CA TRP A 67 -31.13 5.54 2.77
C TRP A 67 -31.31 4.04 2.52
N ASP A 68 -30.26 3.43 1.98
CA ASP A 68 -30.08 1.98 1.93
C ASP A 68 -29.21 1.49 3.10
N GLY A 69 -28.96 0.19 3.18
CA GLY A 69 -28.02 -0.41 4.12
C GLY A 69 -28.50 -0.37 5.56
N ILE A 70 -27.54 -0.41 6.49
CA ILE A 70 -27.80 -0.34 7.93
C ILE A 70 -28.57 0.94 8.29
N ILE A 71 -28.15 2.09 7.75
CA ILE A 71 -28.80 3.38 8.02
C ILE A 71 -30.24 3.37 7.51
N GLY A 72 -30.49 2.82 6.32
CA GLY A 72 -31.82 2.71 5.75
C GLY A 72 -32.78 1.85 6.58
N MET A 73 -32.30 0.73 7.12
CA MET A 73 -33.11 -0.14 7.98
C MET A 73 -33.53 0.56 9.27
N VAL A 74 -32.62 1.33 9.89
CA VAL A 74 -32.93 2.12 11.09
C VAL A 74 -33.86 3.28 10.75
N GLN A 75 -33.62 3.98 9.63
CA GLN A 75 -34.46 5.11 9.18
C GLN A 75 -35.93 4.69 8.94
N ARG A 76 -36.16 3.48 8.45
CA ARG A 76 -37.50 2.94 8.18
C ARG A 76 -38.12 2.18 9.35
N GLU A 77 -37.45 2.16 10.51
CA GLU A 77 -37.86 1.39 11.69
C GLU A 77 -37.95 -0.14 11.43
N ASP A 78 -37.25 -0.62 10.40
CA ASP A 78 -37.10 -2.07 10.14
C ASP A 78 -36.21 -2.72 11.22
N ALA A 79 -35.27 -1.95 11.79
CA ALA A 79 -34.38 -2.32 12.87
C ALA A 79 -34.31 -1.23 13.95
N ASP A 80 -34.17 -1.63 15.21
CA ASP A 80 -34.12 -0.73 16.37
C ASP A 80 -32.72 -0.11 16.56
N LEU A 81 -31.67 -0.81 16.13
CA LEU A 81 -30.27 -0.39 16.29
C LEU A 81 -29.43 -0.75 15.06
N GLY A 82 -28.52 0.13 14.65
CA GLY A 82 -27.51 -0.15 13.63
C GLY A 82 -26.12 -0.30 14.23
N VAL A 83 -25.43 -1.41 13.97
CA VAL A 83 -24.09 -1.69 14.53
C VAL A 83 -23.16 -2.21 13.43
N MET A 84 -22.12 -1.43 13.12
CA MET A 84 -20.98 -1.81 12.27
C MET A 84 -19.96 -0.65 12.20
N ALA A 85 -19.40 -0.21 13.33
CA ALA A 85 -18.46 0.92 13.42
C ALA A 85 -18.89 2.15 12.59
N LEU A 86 -20.20 2.48 12.63
CA LEU A 86 -20.81 3.49 11.79
C LEU A 86 -20.21 4.87 12.08
N SER A 87 -19.61 5.46 11.05
CA SER A 87 -19.11 6.83 11.15
C SER A 87 -20.26 7.83 11.14
N ILE A 88 -20.16 8.82 12.02
CA ILE A 88 -21.08 9.95 12.12
C ILE A 88 -20.72 10.97 11.04
N SER A 89 -21.71 11.40 10.26
CA SER A 89 -21.61 12.57 9.38
C SER A 89 -22.90 13.39 9.50
N GLU A 90 -22.86 14.66 9.07
CA GLU A 90 -24.01 15.55 9.15
C GLU A 90 -25.24 14.96 8.45
N GLU A 91 -25.05 14.40 7.26
CA GLU A 91 -26.13 13.81 6.47
C GLU A 91 -26.74 12.57 7.12
N ARG A 92 -25.92 11.77 7.82
CA ARG A 92 -26.42 10.60 8.57
C ARG A 92 -27.15 11.02 9.84
N TRP A 93 -26.66 12.07 10.51
CA TRP A 93 -27.28 12.62 11.72
C TRP A 93 -28.68 13.20 11.44
N LYS A 94 -28.93 13.69 10.22
CA LYS A 94 -30.26 14.12 9.78
C LYS A 94 -31.23 12.94 9.58
N ALA A 95 -30.74 11.72 9.41
CA ALA A 95 -31.54 10.54 9.07
C ALA A 95 -31.81 9.62 10.26
N ILE A 96 -30.85 9.50 11.19
CA ILE A 96 -30.94 8.64 12.38
C ILE A 96 -30.25 9.32 13.58
N GLU A 97 -30.65 8.93 14.78
CA GLU A 97 -29.98 9.34 16.01
C GLU A 97 -28.76 8.45 16.29
N PHE A 98 -27.66 9.05 16.77
CA PHE A 98 -26.45 8.33 17.16
C PHE A 98 -26.25 8.40 18.67
N SER A 99 -25.62 7.34 19.20
CA SER A 99 -25.08 7.36 20.55
C SER A 99 -23.83 8.25 20.64
N ILE A 100 -23.30 8.40 21.85
CA ILE A 100 -22.00 9.03 22.07
C ILE A 100 -20.92 8.20 21.35
N PRO A 101 -19.98 8.83 20.61
CA PRO A 101 -18.90 8.11 19.95
C PRO A 101 -18.09 7.28 20.96
N TYR A 102 -17.94 5.99 20.69
CA TYR A 102 -17.17 5.08 21.54
C TYR A 102 -15.76 4.78 20.99
N SER A 103 -15.45 5.19 19.75
CA SER A 103 -14.17 4.93 19.09
C SER A 103 -13.84 5.96 18.01
N VAL A 104 -12.55 6.16 17.76
CA VAL A 104 -12.03 7.01 16.68
C VAL A 104 -11.29 6.14 15.67
N LEU A 105 -11.78 6.12 14.43
CA LEU A 105 -11.20 5.31 13.36
C LEU A 105 -10.20 6.14 12.54
N GLN A 106 -8.91 5.79 12.63
CA GLN A 106 -7.90 6.35 11.74
C GLN A 106 -7.90 5.63 10.39
N LYS A 107 -8.03 6.37 9.29
CA LYS A 107 -7.89 5.83 7.95
C LYS A 107 -6.43 5.59 7.57
N GLY A 108 -6.21 4.49 6.87
CA GLY A 108 -4.97 4.17 6.19
C GLY A 108 -5.31 3.51 4.86
N PHE A 109 -4.33 2.90 4.23
CA PHE A 109 -4.55 2.06 3.07
C PHE A 109 -3.73 0.78 3.16
N ALA A 110 -4.18 -0.25 2.48
CA ALA A 110 -3.45 -1.49 2.27
C ALA A 110 -3.17 -1.68 0.78
N THR A 111 -1.98 -2.17 0.47
CA THR A 111 -1.60 -2.66 -0.86
C THR A 111 -1.18 -4.11 -0.72
N LYS A 112 -1.03 -4.81 -1.85
CA LYS A 112 -0.31 -6.07 -1.86
C LYS A 112 1.08 -5.90 -1.24
N VAL A 113 1.53 -6.94 -0.54
CA VAL A 113 2.91 -7.00 -0.06
C VAL A 113 3.84 -6.92 -1.27
N PRO A 114 4.81 -5.99 -1.31
CA PRO A 114 5.70 -5.84 -2.45
C PRO A 114 6.49 -7.12 -2.68
N GLY A 115 6.46 -7.61 -3.92
CA GLY A 115 7.34 -8.68 -4.38
C GLY A 115 8.80 -8.23 -4.45
N GLU A 116 9.69 -9.20 -4.67
CA GLU A 116 11.10 -8.95 -4.92
C GLU A 116 11.30 -8.44 -6.36
N MET A 117 12.30 -7.57 -6.55
CA MET A 117 12.71 -7.19 -7.90
C MET A 117 13.22 -8.42 -8.68
N PRO A 118 13.05 -8.45 -10.01
CA PRO A 118 13.60 -9.51 -10.84
C PRO A 118 15.10 -9.65 -10.61
N LYS A 119 15.60 -10.88 -10.44
CA LYS A 119 17.04 -11.15 -10.21
C LYS A 119 17.93 -10.57 -11.32
N VAL A 120 17.44 -10.45 -12.54
CA VAL A 120 18.17 -9.84 -13.67
C VAL A 120 18.37 -8.33 -13.47
N ALA A 121 17.43 -7.64 -12.79
CA ALA A 121 17.59 -6.22 -12.47
C ALA A 121 18.75 -5.98 -11.49
N ALA A 122 19.16 -7.00 -10.72
CA ALA A 122 20.29 -6.89 -9.79
C ALA A 122 21.62 -6.54 -10.48
N PHE A 123 21.78 -6.76 -11.79
CA PHE A 123 23.01 -6.38 -12.50
C PHE A 123 23.15 -4.87 -12.72
N THR A 124 22.05 -4.15 -12.87
CA THR A 124 22.08 -2.71 -13.17
C THR A 124 21.74 -1.85 -11.96
N TYR A 125 21.03 -2.40 -10.98
CA TYR A 125 20.60 -1.72 -9.77
C TYR A 125 21.71 -1.20 -8.82
N PRO A 126 22.92 -1.80 -8.73
CA PRO A 126 23.98 -1.35 -7.84
C PRO A 126 24.38 0.11 -8.01
N PHE A 127 24.21 0.65 -9.22
CA PHE A 127 24.49 2.04 -9.55
C PHE A 127 23.25 2.70 -10.15
N SER A 128 23.02 3.96 -9.76
CA SER A 128 21.98 4.78 -10.39
C SER A 128 22.31 5.01 -11.87
N LEU A 129 21.29 5.31 -12.69
CA LEU A 129 21.48 5.67 -14.10
C LEU A 129 22.53 6.79 -14.27
N ASN A 130 22.49 7.81 -13.41
CA ASN A 130 23.45 8.92 -13.44
C ASN A 130 24.87 8.43 -13.17
N THR A 131 25.05 7.51 -12.23
CA THR A 131 26.35 6.90 -11.93
C THR A 131 26.87 6.08 -13.11
N TRP A 132 26.01 5.31 -13.78
CA TRP A 132 26.38 4.58 -15.00
C TRP A 132 26.85 5.52 -16.11
N ILE A 133 26.11 6.62 -16.34
CA ILE A 133 26.46 7.63 -17.35
C ILE A 133 27.81 8.26 -17.01
N LEU A 134 28.01 8.70 -15.76
CA LEU A 134 29.26 9.30 -15.32
C LEU A 134 30.44 8.32 -15.43
N TYR A 135 30.23 7.04 -15.11
CA TYR A 135 31.23 6.00 -15.23
C TYR A 135 31.62 5.75 -16.70
N ALA A 136 30.64 5.71 -17.61
CA ALA A 136 30.87 5.60 -19.05
C ALA A 136 31.62 6.82 -19.61
N LEU A 137 31.25 8.04 -19.20
CA LEU A 137 31.96 9.26 -19.61
C LEU A 137 33.40 9.29 -19.08
N MET A 138 33.62 8.87 -17.83
CA MET A 138 34.94 8.76 -17.21
C MET A 138 35.82 7.76 -17.97
N LEU A 139 35.27 6.60 -18.35
CA LEU A 139 35.92 5.60 -19.21
C LEU A 139 36.38 6.17 -20.56
N LEU A 140 35.50 6.91 -21.24
CA LEU A 140 35.82 7.54 -22.52
C LEU A 140 36.87 8.64 -22.37
N ALA A 141 36.76 9.48 -21.33
CA ALA A 141 37.73 10.52 -21.04
C ALA A 141 39.12 9.93 -20.73
N ALA A 142 39.19 8.88 -19.90
CA ALA A 142 40.42 8.18 -19.58
C ALA A 142 41.05 7.55 -20.83
N THR A 143 40.24 6.98 -21.72
CA THR A 143 40.69 6.43 -23.00
C THR A 143 41.42 7.48 -23.84
N VAL A 144 40.82 8.65 -24.05
CA VAL A 144 41.42 9.74 -24.84
C VAL A 144 42.67 10.28 -24.17
N LEU A 145 42.62 10.48 -22.85
CA LEU A 145 43.75 10.98 -22.06
C LEU A 145 44.95 10.02 -22.15
N PHE A 146 44.70 8.73 -21.98
CA PHE A 146 45.75 7.71 -21.97
C PHE A 146 46.32 7.48 -23.36
N GLN A 147 45.49 7.52 -24.39
CA GLN A 147 45.98 7.46 -25.77
C GLN A 147 46.96 8.59 -26.07
N ARG A 148 46.67 9.82 -25.62
CA ARG A 148 47.51 11.00 -25.91
C ARG A 148 48.78 11.03 -25.06
N ILE A 149 48.70 10.61 -23.81
CA ILE A 149 49.76 10.83 -22.81
C ILE A 149 50.57 9.57 -22.51
N MET A 150 49.89 8.44 -22.36
CA MET A 150 50.43 7.23 -21.74
C MET A 150 50.82 6.16 -22.77
N PHE A 151 49.96 5.86 -23.74
CA PHE A 151 50.18 4.75 -24.67
C PHE A 151 51.11 5.13 -25.83
N ARG A 152 51.96 4.18 -26.23
CA ARG A 152 52.85 4.33 -27.40
C ARG A 152 52.15 3.78 -28.65
N ASN A 153 51.92 4.63 -29.64
CA ASN A 153 51.36 4.26 -30.97
C ASN A 153 50.07 3.42 -30.90
N ALA A 154 49.18 3.72 -29.94
CA ALA A 154 47.93 2.99 -29.76
C ALA A 154 46.79 3.57 -30.61
N THR A 155 45.99 2.69 -31.19
CA THR A 155 44.70 3.06 -31.81
C THR A 155 43.69 3.45 -30.73
N LEU A 156 42.63 4.16 -31.10
CA LEU A 156 41.59 4.57 -30.16
C LEU A 156 40.86 3.35 -29.57
N LEU A 157 40.55 2.36 -30.41
CA LEU A 157 39.95 1.10 -29.96
C LEU A 157 40.88 0.31 -29.05
N GLY A 158 42.18 0.20 -29.40
CA GLY A 158 43.15 -0.48 -28.54
C GLY A 158 43.30 0.21 -27.18
N SER A 159 43.32 1.55 -27.17
CA SER A 159 43.35 2.33 -25.94
C SER A 159 42.10 2.11 -25.09
N PHE A 160 40.92 2.07 -25.71
CA PHE A 160 39.66 1.78 -25.05
C PHE A 160 39.67 0.39 -24.42
N LEU A 161 40.06 -0.64 -25.17
CA LEU A 161 40.13 -2.01 -24.70
C LEU A 161 41.14 -2.18 -23.56
N SER A 162 42.29 -1.50 -23.61
CA SER A 162 43.26 -1.52 -22.50
C SER A 162 42.72 -0.85 -21.24
N VAL A 163 42.03 0.29 -21.38
CA VAL A 163 41.38 0.99 -20.24
C VAL A 163 40.24 0.15 -19.66
N LEU A 164 39.39 -0.43 -20.51
CA LEU A 164 38.32 -1.34 -20.09
C LEU A 164 38.88 -2.61 -19.43
N GLY A 165 39.93 -3.20 -19.99
CA GLY A 165 40.63 -4.36 -19.44
C GLY A 165 41.20 -4.09 -18.06
N SER A 166 41.73 -2.87 -17.82
CA SER A 166 42.25 -2.49 -16.51
C SER A 166 41.21 -2.52 -15.38
N ILE A 167 39.95 -2.19 -15.69
CA ILE A 167 38.82 -2.32 -14.76
C ILE A 167 38.48 -3.79 -14.50
N ALA A 168 38.64 -4.64 -15.51
CA ALA A 168 38.54 -6.09 -15.38
C ALA A 168 39.80 -6.73 -14.74
N SER A 169 40.64 -5.93 -14.07
CA SER A 169 41.90 -6.38 -13.45
C SER A 169 42.93 -6.97 -14.43
N GLN A 170 42.86 -6.61 -15.71
CA GLN A 170 43.87 -6.96 -16.71
C GLN A 170 45.00 -5.93 -16.75
N ALA A 171 46.22 -6.38 -17.05
CA ALA A 171 47.36 -5.49 -17.20
C ALA A 171 47.22 -4.61 -18.45
N MET A 172 47.73 -3.38 -18.36
CA MET A 172 47.80 -2.46 -19.49
C MET A 172 49.18 -2.57 -20.14
N GLU A 173 49.22 -2.90 -21.43
CA GLU A 173 50.46 -3.04 -22.19
C GLU A 173 50.90 -1.70 -22.81
N ASN A 174 52.20 -1.59 -23.13
CA ASN A 174 52.77 -0.47 -23.91
C ASN A 174 52.59 0.93 -23.30
N VAL A 175 52.62 1.03 -21.97
CA VAL A 175 52.57 2.29 -21.20
C VAL A 175 53.95 2.96 -21.15
N ARG A 176 54.01 4.27 -21.41
CA ARG A 176 55.24 5.07 -21.29
C ARG A 176 55.51 5.44 -19.84
N GLU A 177 56.71 5.13 -19.36
CA GLU A 177 57.08 5.36 -17.96
C GLU A 177 57.85 6.67 -17.74
N THR A 178 57.20 7.65 -17.10
CA THR A 178 57.86 8.83 -16.51
C THR A 178 57.30 9.06 -15.10
N PRO A 179 58.04 9.68 -14.16
CA PRO A 179 57.60 9.81 -12.77
C PRO A 179 56.22 10.46 -12.59
N TRP A 180 55.91 11.52 -13.35
CA TRP A 180 54.61 12.18 -13.29
C TRP A 180 53.47 11.33 -13.91
N ARG A 181 53.76 10.53 -14.94
CA ARG A 181 52.79 9.60 -15.54
C ARG A 181 52.47 8.43 -14.60
N ARG A 182 53.44 8.00 -13.79
CA ARG A 182 53.24 6.96 -12.76
C ARG A 182 52.22 7.41 -11.70
N VAL A 183 52.23 8.68 -11.30
CA VAL A 183 51.23 9.21 -10.36
C VAL A 183 49.83 9.17 -10.98
N LEU A 184 49.69 9.63 -12.22
CA LEU A 184 48.41 9.63 -12.95
C LEU A 184 47.90 8.20 -13.19
N PHE A 185 48.80 7.28 -13.51
CA PHE A 185 48.50 5.86 -13.62
C PHE A 185 48.07 5.25 -12.28
N GLY A 186 48.75 5.58 -11.19
CA GLY A 186 48.38 5.12 -9.85
C GLY A 186 46.99 5.59 -9.43
N LEU A 187 46.64 6.85 -9.73
CA LEU A 187 45.29 7.38 -9.48
C LEU A 187 44.22 6.65 -10.31
N TRP A 188 44.53 6.35 -11.56
CA TRP A 188 43.65 5.52 -12.40
C TRP A 188 43.48 4.11 -11.85
N LEU A 189 44.56 3.44 -11.47
CA LEU A 189 44.50 2.10 -10.89
C LEU A 189 43.70 2.08 -9.59
N ALA A 190 43.83 3.10 -8.75
CA ALA A 190 42.97 3.26 -7.57
C ALA A 190 41.50 3.35 -7.97
N THR A 191 41.17 4.09 -9.03
CA THR A 191 39.78 4.22 -9.51
C THR A 191 39.26 2.91 -10.13
N ALA A 192 40.10 2.25 -10.95
CA ALA A 192 39.81 0.99 -11.64
C ALA A 192 39.66 -0.20 -10.68
N THR A 193 40.18 -0.11 -9.46
CA THR A 193 40.00 -1.13 -8.40
C THR A 193 38.81 -0.81 -7.49
N VAL A 194 38.67 0.46 -7.07
CA VAL A 194 37.63 0.89 -6.14
C VAL A 194 36.23 0.80 -6.76
N MET A 195 36.05 1.19 -8.02
CA MET A 195 34.72 1.17 -8.66
C MET A 195 34.14 -0.25 -8.81
N PRO A 196 34.88 -1.25 -9.34
CA PRO A 196 34.41 -2.64 -9.35
C PRO A 196 34.16 -3.20 -7.95
N PHE A 197 34.96 -2.80 -6.95
CA PHE A 197 34.75 -3.22 -5.57
C PHE A 197 33.40 -2.72 -5.02
N PHE A 198 33.08 -1.43 -5.22
CA PHE A 198 31.77 -0.89 -4.84
C PHE A 198 30.61 -1.56 -5.60
N TYR A 199 30.79 -1.81 -6.89
CA TYR A 199 29.78 -2.54 -7.67
C TYR A 199 29.56 -3.96 -7.10
N ASN A 200 30.63 -4.71 -6.87
CA ASN A 200 30.56 -6.09 -6.38
C ASN A 200 29.97 -6.19 -4.97
N THR A 201 30.31 -5.27 -4.07
CA THR A 201 29.75 -5.23 -2.71
C THR A 201 28.26 -4.92 -2.72
N SER A 202 27.83 -3.91 -3.47
CA SER A 202 26.41 -3.59 -3.65
C SER A 202 25.66 -4.73 -4.34
N PHE A 203 26.23 -5.31 -5.40
CA PHE A 203 25.65 -6.47 -6.11
C PHE A 203 25.46 -7.66 -5.16
N LEU A 204 26.47 -7.99 -4.35
CA LEU A 204 26.37 -9.04 -3.34
C LEU A 204 25.29 -8.72 -2.31
N SER A 205 25.21 -7.48 -1.85
CA SER A 205 24.14 -7.04 -0.94
C SER A 205 22.75 -7.31 -1.54
N PHE A 206 22.52 -6.96 -2.82
CA PHE A 206 21.25 -7.23 -3.51
C PHE A 206 20.95 -8.71 -3.69
N LEU A 207 21.97 -9.56 -3.86
CA LEU A 207 21.78 -11.00 -3.91
C LEU A 207 21.44 -11.61 -2.54
N THR A 208 22.01 -11.06 -1.46
CA THR A 208 21.74 -11.52 -0.09
C THR A 208 20.41 -11.03 0.45
N MET A 209 19.99 -9.82 0.08
CA MET A 209 18.72 -9.21 0.46
C MET A 209 18.12 -8.55 -0.77
N PRO A 210 17.23 -9.25 -1.49
CA PRO A 210 16.58 -8.71 -2.68
C PRO A 210 15.83 -7.43 -2.37
N GLU A 211 16.06 -6.40 -3.19
CA GLU A 211 15.30 -5.16 -3.11
C GLU A 211 13.83 -5.44 -3.44
N LYS A 212 12.92 -4.82 -2.69
CA LYS A 212 11.49 -4.96 -2.93
C LYS A 212 11.02 -3.95 -3.96
N VAL A 213 10.00 -4.31 -4.74
CA VAL A 213 9.36 -3.38 -5.67
C VAL A 213 8.84 -2.16 -4.88
N PRO A 214 9.13 -0.92 -5.31
CA PRO A 214 8.66 0.26 -4.59
C PRO A 214 7.13 0.33 -4.63
N VAL A 215 6.53 0.39 -3.45
CA VAL A 215 5.09 0.56 -3.24
C VAL A 215 4.83 1.85 -2.50
N PRO A 216 3.70 2.55 -2.76
CA PRO A 216 3.34 3.76 -2.03
C PRO A 216 3.26 3.50 -0.53
N ARG A 217 3.93 4.33 0.27
CA ARG A 217 3.88 4.26 1.74
C ARG A 217 3.10 5.41 2.36
N THR A 218 2.94 6.51 1.61
CA THR A 218 2.19 7.69 2.05
C THR A 218 0.98 7.94 1.13
N PHE A 219 -0.02 8.67 1.63
CA PHE A 219 -1.15 9.08 0.80
C PHE A 219 -0.73 10.00 -0.35
N GLU A 220 0.35 10.78 -0.19
CA GLU A 220 0.88 11.61 -1.26
C GLU A 220 1.46 10.75 -2.40
N GLU A 221 2.29 9.76 -2.06
CA GLU A 221 2.82 8.79 -3.04
C GLU A 221 1.69 8.00 -3.70
N LEU A 222 0.69 7.58 -2.92
CA LEU A 222 -0.47 6.86 -3.43
C LEU A 222 -1.26 7.72 -4.42
N SER A 223 -1.55 8.98 -4.05
CA SER A 223 -2.25 9.91 -4.93
C SER A 223 -1.49 10.12 -6.24
N LYS A 224 -0.17 10.36 -6.18
CA LYS A 224 0.68 10.45 -7.38
C LYS A 224 0.66 9.15 -8.20
N ALA A 225 0.70 7.99 -7.55
CA ALA A 225 0.68 6.71 -8.24
C ALA A 225 -0.66 6.44 -8.95
N VAL A 226 -1.78 6.81 -8.33
CA VAL A 226 -3.13 6.71 -8.89
C VAL A 226 -3.32 7.70 -10.04
N LEU A 227 -2.88 8.96 -9.87
CA LEU A 227 -2.91 10.00 -10.91
C LEU A 227 -2.11 9.59 -12.16
N ASN A 228 -0.99 8.91 -11.97
CA ASN A 228 -0.17 8.37 -13.05
C ASN A 228 -0.71 7.06 -13.64
N GLY A 229 -1.88 6.58 -13.21
CA GLY A 229 -2.51 5.34 -13.68
C GLY A 229 -1.78 4.06 -13.27
N LYS A 230 -0.87 4.13 -12.29
CA LYS A 230 -0.10 2.96 -11.81
C LYS A 230 -0.85 2.13 -10.77
N TYR A 231 -1.83 2.72 -10.10
CA TYR A 231 -2.62 2.07 -9.05
C TYR A 231 -4.10 2.34 -9.22
N LYS A 232 -4.91 1.32 -8.92
CA LYS A 232 -6.35 1.48 -8.68
C LYS A 232 -6.56 1.66 -7.18
N CYS A 233 -7.34 2.67 -6.76
CA CYS A 233 -7.63 2.89 -5.34
C CYS A 233 -9.10 2.62 -5.05
N LEU A 234 -9.41 1.73 -4.10
CA LEU A 234 -10.78 1.34 -3.75
C LEU A 234 -11.17 1.90 -2.38
N THR A 235 -12.42 2.37 -2.28
CA THR A 235 -13.07 2.75 -1.01
C THR A 235 -14.28 1.86 -0.76
N SER A 236 -14.63 1.59 0.51
CA SER A 236 -15.82 0.79 0.81
C SER A 236 -17.10 1.53 0.45
N LYS A 237 -18.02 0.87 -0.26
CA LYS A 237 -19.32 1.43 -0.65
C LYS A 237 -20.22 1.64 0.56
N GLY A 238 -20.95 2.76 0.56
CA GLY A 238 -21.86 3.13 1.65
C GLY A 238 -21.16 3.57 2.93
N THR A 239 -19.85 3.80 2.91
CA THR A 239 -19.11 4.48 3.98
C THR A 239 -18.96 5.97 3.67
N ILE A 240 -18.51 6.75 4.65
CA ILE A 240 -18.21 8.18 4.46
C ILE A 240 -16.85 8.41 3.80
N ASP A 241 -16.15 7.36 3.35
CA ASP A 241 -14.74 7.48 2.92
C ASP A 241 -14.58 8.40 1.72
N ARG A 242 -15.55 8.38 0.79
CA ARG A 242 -15.55 9.28 -0.38
C ARG A 242 -15.76 10.74 0.02
N GLU A 243 -16.71 11.00 0.93
CA GLU A 243 -17.01 12.32 1.49
C GLU A 243 -15.78 12.87 2.23
N LEU A 244 -15.16 12.04 3.09
CA LEU A 244 -13.97 12.37 3.85
C LEU A 244 -12.78 12.75 2.96
N LEU A 245 -12.56 12.04 1.86
CA LEU A 245 -11.48 12.36 0.92
C LEU A 245 -11.70 13.72 0.25
N ARG A 246 -12.93 13.99 -0.20
CA ARG A 246 -13.33 15.24 -0.86
C ARG A 246 -13.22 16.44 0.08
N GLU A 247 -13.58 16.27 1.35
CA GLU A 247 -13.66 17.35 2.34
C GLU A 247 -12.38 17.50 3.18
N SER A 248 -11.35 16.70 2.91
CA SER A 248 -10.08 16.70 3.64
C SER A 248 -9.31 18.03 3.62
N GLY A 249 -9.60 18.93 2.67
CA GLY A 249 -8.89 20.20 2.48
C GLY A 249 -7.44 20.06 1.95
N ILE A 250 -6.99 18.83 1.69
CA ILE A 250 -5.64 18.53 1.22
C ILE A 250 -5.69 18.20 -0.27
N ASP A 251 -5.05 19.02 -1.11
CA ASP A 251 -5.16 18.95 -2.59
C ASP A 251 -4.95 17.54 -3.18
N TYR A 252 -3.91 16.82 -2.76
CA TYR A 252 -3.65 15.47 -3.28
C TYR A 252 -4.67 14.42 -2.80
N ILE A 253 -5.32 14.62 -1.65
CA ILE A 253 -6.37 13.73 -1.13
C ILE A 253 -7.69 14.01 -1.82
N VAL A 254 -8.03 15.29 -2.02
CA VAL A 254 -9.22 15.70 -2.78
C VAL A 254 -9.17 15.14 -4.20
N LYS A 255 -8.05 15.33 -4.91
CA LYS A 255 -7.83 14.76 -6.25
C LYS A 255 -7.94 13.23 -6.27
N LEU A 256 -7.43 12.57 -5.23
CA LEU A 256 -7.57 11.11 -5.10
C LEU A 256 -9.04 10.72 -4.96
N GLY A 257 -9.82 11.42 -4.13
CA GLY A 257 -11.25 11.22 -3.96
C GLY A 257 -12.04 11.40 -5.26
N GLU A 258 -11.78 12.48 -6.00
CA GLU A 258 -12.42 12.79 -7.29
C GLU A 258 -12.19 11.67 -8.33
N ILE A 259 -10.98 11.12 -8.41
CA ILE A 259 -10.66 10.03 -9.34
C ILE A 259 -11.37 8.74 -8.95
N ILE A 260 -11.40 8.42 -7.65
CA ILE A 260 -12.10 7.25 -7.14
C ILE A 260 -13.59 7.33 -7.48
N GLU A 261 -14.20 8.51 -7.31
CA GLU A 261 -15.60 8.75 -7.63
C GLU A 261 -15.87 8.69 -9.14
N LYS A 262 -15.06 9.40 -9.93
CA LYS A 262 -15.16 9.43 -11.40
C LYS A 262 -15.08 8.03 -12.01
N ASN A 263 -14.22 7.16 -11.49
CA ASN A 263 -14.05 5.79 -11.98
C ASN A 263 -14.96 4.77 -11.27
N ASN A 264 -15.83 5.23 -10.37
CA ASN A 264 -16.69 4.41 -9.52
C ASN A 264 -15.94 3.25 -8.82
N TRP A 265 -14.74 3.54 -8.33
CA TRP A 265 -13.93 2.56 -7.62
C TRP A 265 -14.45 2.36 -6.20
N GLY A 266 -15.12 1.25 -5.97
CA GLY A 266 -15.51 0.86 -4.63
C GLY A 266 -15.83 -0.62 -4.53
N TYR A 267 -15.64 -1.17 -3.34
CA TYR A 267 -15.87 -2.57 -3.02
C TYR A 267 -16.98 -2.72 -1.98
N SER A 268 -17.54 -3.91 -1.90
CA SER A 268 -18.49 -4.30 -0.85
C SER A 268 -17.79 -5.18 0.17
N PHE A 269 -18.19 -5.12 1.44
CA PHE A 269 -17.66 -6.02 2.47
C PHE A 269 -18.08 -7.48 2.30
N SER A 270 -19.03 -7.76 1.40
CA SER A 270 -19.39 -9.11 1.00
C SER A 270 -18.34 -9.81 0.12
N GLU A 271 -17.42 -9.05 -0.48
CA GLU A 271 -16.32 -9.58 -1.30
C GLU A 271 -15.15 -10.02 -0.40
N GLN A 272 -14.47 -11.12 -0.73
CA GLN A 272 -13.30 -11.56 0.05
C GLN A 272 -12.18 -10.52 -0.05
N PHE A 273 -11.81 -9.93 1.09
CA PHE A 273 -10.83 -8.85 1.16
C PHE A 273 -9.46 -9.21 0.55
N ALA A 274 -9.07 -10.48 0.61
CA ALA A 274 -7.81 -10.97 0.03
C ALA A 274 -7.79 -10.89 -1.50
N ASP A 275 -8.91 -11.19 -2.16
CA ASP A 275 -9.03 -11.18 -3.62
C ASP A 275 -9.01 -9.75 -4.18
N LEU A 276 -9.38 -8.76 -3.35
CA LEU A 276 -9.35 -7.35 -3.73
C LEU A 276 -7.94 -6.75 -3.78
N LEU A 277 -6.96 -7.40 -3.15
CA LEU A 277 -5.58 -6.92 -3.05
C LEU A 277 -4.66 -7.42 -4.19
N ASP A 278 -5.22 -7.83 -5.32
CA ASP A 278 -4.44 -8.17 -6.51
C ASP A 278 -3.75 -6.93 -7.16
N ASP A 279 -2.63 -7.16 -7.85
CA ASP A 279 -1.73 -6.09 -8.32
C ASP A 279 -2.36 -5.26 -9.46
N PRO A 280 -2.22 -3.91 -9.48
CA PRO A 280 -1.77 -2.98 -8.44
C PRO A 280 -2.96 -2.22 -7.81
N VAL A 281 -3.65 -2.84 -6.85
CA VAL A 281 -4.77 -2.23 -6.11
C VAL A 281 -4.33 -1.73 -4.72
N ALA A 282 -4.82 -0.56 -4.34
CA ALA A 282 -4.77 -0.02 -2.98
C ALA A 282 -6.20 0.09 -2.42
N ILE A 283 -6.38 -0.26 -1.14
CA ILE A 283 -7.69 -0.21 -0.49
C ILE A 283 -7.62 0.74 0.70
N ILE A 284 -8.47 1.77 0.71
CA ILE A 284 -8.63 2.67 1.85
C ILE A 284 -9.56 2.02 2.87
N ILE A 285 -9.09 1.93 4.11
CA ILE A 285 -9.79 1.27 5.20
C ILE A 285 -9.24 1.77 6.55
N ALA A 286 -10.01 1.62 7.63
CA ALA A 286 -9.55 1.95 8.96
C ALA A 286 -8.41 1.03 9.41
N LYS A 287 -7.37 1.60 10.05
CA LYS A 287 -6.20 0.84 10.52
C LYS A 287 -6.57 -0.26 11.52
N ASN A 288 -7.54 -0.01 12.39
CA ASN A 288 -8.01 -1.02 13.34
C ASN A 288 -8.74 -2.16 12.64
N SER A 289 -9.54 -1.86 11.61
CA SER A 289 -10.20 -2.89 10.80
C SER A 289 -9.16 -3.75 10.06
N LEU A 290 -8.08 -3.16 9.53
CA LEU A 290 -6.97 -3.95 8.97
C LEU A 290 -6.36 -4.91 9.98
N ARG A 291 -6.17 -4.47 11.24
CA ARG A 291 -5.66 -5.34 12.29
C ARG A 291 -6.61 -6.47 12.67
N LEU A 292 -7.92 -6.21 12.66
CA LEU A 292 -8.93 -7.22 12.94
C LEU A 292 -9.08 -8.24 11.81
N LEU A 293 -8.89 -7.81 10.56
CA LEU A 293 -9.02 -8.65 9.37
C LEU A 293 -7.74 -9.44 9.04
N LEU A 294 -6.56 -8.82 9.18
CA LEU A 294 -5.28 -9.38 8.74
C LEU A 294 -4.27 -9.61 9.88
N GLY A 295 -4.63 -9.32 11.14
CA GLY A 295 -3.74 -9.53 12.29
C GLY A 295 -2.71 -8.42 12.49
N SER A 296 -1.46 -8.77 12.80
CA SER A 296 -0.40 -7.80 13.07
C SER A 296 0.48 -7.53 11.84
N PRO A 297 1.03 -6.32 11.66
CA PRO A 297 1.99 -6.03 10.60
C PRO A 297 3.27 -6.89 10.70
N PRO A 298 3.91 -7.28 9.58
CA PRO A 298 3.44 -7.13 8.20
C PRO A 298 2.23 -8.03 7.96
N TYR A 299 1.13 -7.45 7.49
CA TYR A 299 -0.13 -8.16 7.32
C TYR A 299 0.05 -9.24 6.23
N VAL A 300 0.31 -10.49 6.63
CA VAL A 300 0.44 -11.62 5.73
C VAL A 300 -0.93 -12.26 5.58
N THR A 301 -1.45 -12.33 4.36
CA THR A 301 -2.58 -13.22 4.08
C THR A 301 -2.11 -14.64 4.31
N VAL A 302 -2.47 -15.22 5.47
CA VAL A 302 -2.36 -16.66 5.65
C VAL A 302 -3.32 -17.25 4.62
N LYS A 303 -2.80 -17.78 3.52
CA LYS A 303 -3.59 -18.69 2.68
C LYS A 303 -4.02 -19.82 3.60
N ALA A 304 -5.28 -19.83 3.99
CA ALA A 304 -5.88 -21.03 4.56
C ALA A 304 -5.76 -22.09 3.46
N SER A 305 -4.91 -23.08 3.75
CA SER A 305 -4.73 -24.31 2.97
C SER A 305 -6.05 -25.05 2.80
#